data_AF-M1QHS3-F1
#
_entry.id   AF-M1QHS3-F1
#
_cell.length_a   1.000
_cell.length_b   1.000
_cell.length_c   1.000
_cell.angle_alpha   90.00
_cell.angle_beta   90.00
_cell.angle_gamma   90.00
#
_symmetry.space_group_name_H-M   'P 1'
#
loop_
_entity.id
_entity.type
_entity.pdbx_description
1 polymer ?
#
loop_
_entity_poly.entity_id
_entity_poly.type
_entity_poly.pdbx_seq_one_letter_code
_entity_poly.pdbx_strand_id
1 'polypeptide(L)'
;MGDIKMKASEYAAMMSVSLNTVKNRIKAGILNGAKEEDGIWYVYLTSDEYENLQNSKEKSQEREQAISDSIEKLKALPDGALIATYINIQRYAEFQKQELMQELSSLYALLAVKEKEIEFLSKDLDRYKSKIEELKEENLSLSEKLKNLSKELEDCKKEYKDLDNKYQRADIDMKKIILDKEKEILEKEREIEELKRKLSML
;
A
#
# COMPACT_ATOMS: atom_id res chain seq x y z
N MET A 1 -3.98 7.71 33.46
CA MET A 1 -2.87 6.99 34.11
C MET A 1 -1.80 6.83 33.04
N GLY A 2 -0.60 7.35 33.28
CA GLY A 2 0.43 7.40 32.25
C GLY A 2 1.22 6.10 32.21
N ASP A 3 1.42 5.56 31.01
CA ASP A 3 2.29 4.40 30.82
C ASP A 3 3.73 4.75 31.24
N ILE A 4 4.35 3.87 32.02
CA ILE A 4 5.74 3.94 32.40
C ILE A 4 6.57 3.47 31.19
N LYS A 5 7.39 4.39 30.69
CA LYS A 5 8.34 4.13 29.62
C LYS A 5 9.65 3.60 30.18
N MET A 6 10.01 2.38 29.81
CA MET A 6 11.25 1.70 30.21
C MET A 6 12.07 1.32 28.98
N LYS A 7 13.41 1.40 29.05
CA LYS A 7 14.24 0.90 27.94
C LYS A 7 14.10 -0.61 27.84
N ALA A 8 14.00 -1.15 26.62
CA ALA A 8 13.92 -2.59 26.40
C ALA A 8 15.13 -3.35 26.96
N SER A 9 16.30 -2.70 27.06
CA SER A 9 17.49 -3.27 27.73
C SER A 9 17.33 -3.38 29.24
N GLU A 10 16.67 -2.41 29.87
CA GLU A 10 16.36 -2.44 31.31
C GLU A 10 15.30 -3.51 31.59
N TYR A 11 14.26 -3.57 30.76
CA TYR A 11 13.24 -4.61 30.83
C TYR A 11 13.84 -6.01 30.65
N ALA A 12 14.74 -6.17 29.68
CA ALA A 12 15.47 -7.42 29.44
C ALA A 12 16.25 -7.87 30.68
N ALA A 13 16.97 -6.94 31.32
CA ALA A 13 17.73 -7.21 32.53
C ALA A 13 16.85 -7.52 33.75
N MET A 14 15.66 -6.93 33.85
CA MET A 14 14.73 -7.23 34.95
C MET A 14 14.06 -8.60 34.80
N MET A 15 13.81 -9.02 33.55
CA MET A 15 13.17 -10.30 33.24
C MET A 15 14.17 -11.44 33.01
N SER A 16 15.48 -11.19 33.16
CA SER A 16 16.55 -12.13 32.86
C SER A 16 16.44 -12.76 31.47
N VAL A 17 16.13 -11.92 30.47
CA VAL A 17 15.99 -12.33 29.07
C VAL A 17 16.94 -11.55 28.18
N SER A 18 17.23 -12.06 26.98
CA SER A 18 18.03 -11.31 26.02
C SER A 18 17.26 -10.10 25.46
N LEU A 19 17.97 -9.03 25.10
CA LEU A 19 17.36 -7.86 24.45
C LEU A 19 16.64 -8.24 23.14
N ASN A 20 17.15 -9.25 22.42
CA ASN A 20 16.51 -9.74 21.20
C ASN A 20 15.16 -10.40 21.48
N THR A 21 15.04 -11.14 22.58
CA THR A 21 13.76 -11.70 23.05
C THR A 21 12.71 -10.60 23.23
N VAL A 22 13.08 -9.51 23.91
CA VAL A 22 12.18 -8.36 24.13
C VAL A 22 11.78 -7.72 22.80
N LYS A 23 12.76 -7.45 21.92
CA LYS A 23 12.50 -6.89 20.58
C LYS A 23 11.59 -7.77 19.75
N ASN A 24 11.77 -9.10 19.78
CA ASN A 24 10.94 -10.05 19.04
C ASN A 24 9.51 -10.06 19.59
N ARG A 25 9.34 -10.02 20.91
CA ARG A 25 8.01 -9.93 21.55
C ARG A 25 7.30 -8.62 21.20
N ILE A 26 8.01 -7.49 21.13
CA ILE A 26 7.43 -6.22 20.67
C ILE A 26 7.00 -6.34 19.20
N LYS A 27 7.88 -6.82 18.32
CA LYS A 27 7.57 -7.00 16.89
C LYS A 27 6.41 -7.96 16.64
N ALA A 28 6.26 -8.97 17.51
CA ALA A 28 5.15 -9.91 17.46
C ALA A 28 3.85 -9.35 18.08
N GLY A 29 3.86 -8.13 18.63
CA GLY A 29 2.71 -7.52 19.27
C GLY A 29 2.33 -8.11 20.63
N ILE A 30 3.20 -8.93 21.23
CA ILE A 30 2.99 -9.55 22.55
C ILE A 30 3.28 -8.55 23.67
N LEU A 31 4.26 -7.69 23.47
CA LEU A 31 4.70 -6.70 24.44
C LEU A 31 4.41 -5.31 23.88
N ASN A 32 3.77 -4.44 24.67
CA ASN A 32 3.55 -3.07 24.26
C ASN A 32 4.89 -2.30 24.28
N GLY A 33 5.29 -1.80 23.12
CA GLY A 33 6.59 -1.17 22.94
C GLY A 33 6.82 -0.72 21.52
N ALA A 34 7.81 0.13 21.33
CA ALA A 34 8.19 0.63 20.01
C ALA A 34 9.67 0.99 19.96
N LYS A 35 10.19 1.07 18.74
CA LYS A 35 11.46 1.75 18.46
C LYS A 35 11.15 3.22 18.23
N GLU A 36 11.72 4.10 19.04
CA GLU A 36 11.50 5.54 18.92
C GLU A 36 12.52 6.19 17.97
N GLU A 37 12.35 7.51 17.75
CA GLU A 37 13.18 8.33 16.84
C GLU A 37 14.66 8.34 17.23
N ASP A 38 14.96 8.17 18.52
CA ASP A 38 16.32 8.02 19.06
C ASP A 38 16.98 6.68 18.68
N GLY A 39 16.23 5.78 18.03
CA GLY A 39 16.68 4.46 17.63
C GLY A 39 16.67 3.42 18.75
N ILE A 40 16.24 3.78 19.95
CA ILE A 40 16.18 2.92 21.13
C ILE A 40 14.79 2.24 21.17
N TRP A 41 14.79 1.00 21.65
CA TRP A 41 13.56 0.25 21.89
C TRP A 41 13.07 0.51 23.30
N TYR A 42 11.79 0.84 23.43
CA TYR A 42 11.12 1.05 24.71
C TYR A 42 9.97 0.06 24.89
N VAL A 43 9.69 -0.25 26.14
CA VAL A 43 8.55 -1.01 26.61
C VAL A 43 7.67 -0.04 27.39
N TYR A 44 6.38 -0.06 27.09
CA TYR A 44 5.37 0.75 27.77
C TYR A 44 4.61 -0.16 28.72
N LEU A 45 4.76 0.08 30.01
CA LEU A 45 4.15 -0.71 31.08
C LEU A 45 3.14 0.15 31.83
N THR A 46 2.07 -0.46 32.31
CA THR A 46 1.23 0.15 33.33
C THR A 46 1.98 0.25 34.67
N SER A 47 1.54 1.13 35.57
CA SER A 47 2.12 1.25 36.91
C SER A 47 2.11 -0.08 37.66
N ASP A 48 1.01 -0.83 37.58
CA ASP A 48 0.87 -2.14 38.24
C ASP A 48 1.84 -3.17 37.65
N GLU A 49 2.02 -3.20 36.32
CA GLU A 49 2.98 -4.09 35.66
C GLU A 49 4.41 -3.78 36.10
N TYR A 50 4.77 -2.49 36.17
CA TYR A 50 6.09 -2.06 36.62
C TYR A 50 6.38 -2.47 38.07
N GLU A 51 5.44 -2.21 39.00
CA GLU A 51 5.60 -2.58 40.41
C GLU A 51 5.72 -4.10 40.59
N ASN A 52 4.91 -4.88 39.87
CA ASN A 52 5.01 -6.33 39.88
C ASN A 52 6.37 -6.82 39.38
N LEU A 53 6.91 -6.18 38.34
CA LEU A 53 8.20 -6.53 37.77
C LEU A 53 9.34 -6.22 38.73
N GLN A 54 9.27 -5.09 39.43
CA GLN A 54 10.24 -4.72 40.46
C GLN A 54 10.19 -5.69 41.66
N ASN A 55 8.99 -5.97 42.18
CA ASN A 55 8.79 -6.93 43.27
C ASN A 55 9.28 -8.34 42.91
N SER A 56 9.06 -8.77 41.66
CA SER A 56 9.55 -10.07 41.18
C SER A 56 11.08 -10.13 41.15
N LYS A 57 11.72 -9.03 40.72
CA LYS A 57 13.18 -8.94 40.66
C LYS A 57 13.80 -8.98 42.05
N GLU A 58 13.26 -8.22 43.00
CA GLU A 58 13.72 -8.20 44.39
C GLU A 58 13.62 -9.59 45.04
N LYS A 59 12.46 -10.26 44.89
CA LYS A 59 12.27 -11.64 45.36
C LYS A 59 13.24 -12.64 44.71
N SER A 60 13.57 -12.44 43.44
CA SER A 60 14.55 -13.28 42.75
C SER A 60 15.94 -13.08 43.33
N GLN A 61 16.35 -11.84 43.58
CA GLN A 61 17.66 -11.51 44.16
C GLN A 61 17.80 -12.05 45.58
N GLU A 62 16.77 -11.94 46.42
CA GLU A 62 16.78 -12.51 47.77
C GLU A 62 16.97 -14.04 47.74
N ARG A 63 16.28 -14.72 46.82
CA ARG A 63 16.44 -16.17 46.62
C ARG A 63 17.84 -16.54 46.13
N GLU A 64 18.37 -15.78 45.17
CA GLU A 64 19.72 -15.97 44.63
C GLU A 64 20.76 -15.89 45.74
N GLN A 65 20.62 -14.88 46.62
CA GLN A 65 21.51 -14.65 47.75
C GLN A 65 21.43 -15.77 48.79
N ALA A 66 20.22 -16.20 49.15
CA ALA A 66 20.03 -17.33 50.07
C ALA A 66 20.65 -18.64 49.53
N ILE A 67 20.58 -18.87 48.22
CA ILE A 67 21.21 -20.02 47.57
C ILE A 67 22.74 -19.88 47.60
N SER A 68 23.27 -18.68 47.33
CA SER A 68 24.71 -18.40 47.41
C SER A 68 25.26 -18.69 48.81
N ASP A 69 24.59 -18.18 49.85
CA ASP A 69 24.97 -18.40 51.25
C ASP A 69 24.93 -19.90 51.62
N SER A 70 23.95 -20.63 51.08
CA SER A 70 23.82 -22.08 51.29
C SER A 70 24.96 -22.85 50.60
N ILE A 71 25.38 -22.43 49.40
CA ILE A 71 26.50 -23.02 48.66
C ILE A 71 27.83 -22.73 49.38
N GLU A 72 28.01 -21.54 49.97
CA GLU A 72 29.19 -21.24 50.79
C GLU A 72 29.27 -22.11 52.04
N LYS A 73 28.14 -22.30 52.74
CA LYS A 73 28.07 -23.24 53.88
C LYS A 73 28.39 -24.67 53.46
N LEU A 74 27.91 -25.10 52.29
CA LEU A 74 28.24 -26.42 51.72
C LEU A 74 29.73 -26.58 51.46
N LYS A 75 30.42 -25.58 50.92
CA LYS A 75 31.87 -25.63 50.65
C LYS A 75 32.71 -25.88 51.91
N ALA A 76 32.21 -25.54 53.10
CA ALA A 76 32.91 -25.74 54.37
C ALA A 76 32.88 -27.19 54.89
N LEU A 77 32.05 -28.07 54.30
CA LEU A 77 31.96 -29.49 54.66
C LEU A 77 33.00 -30.33 53.91
N PRO A 78 33.43 -31.48 54.47
CA PRO A 78 34.19 -32.50 53.72
C PRO A 78 33.40 -32.92 52.47
N ASP A 79 34.08 -33.01 51.32
CA ASP A 79 33.49 -33.22 49.97
C ASP A 79 32.52 -32.14 49.47
N GLY A 80 32.18 -31.16 50.32
CA GLY A 80 31.23 -30.10 50.02
C GLY A 80 31.66 -29.14 48.91
N ALA A 81 32.97 -28.97 48.69
CA ALA A 81 33.50 -28.21 47.57
C ALA A 81 33.18 -28.85 46.19
N LEU A 82 33.25 -30.18 46.10
CA LEU A 82 32.92 -30.90 44.87
C LEU A 82 31.41 -30.85 44.61
N ILE A 83 30.60 -31.06 45.66
CA ILE A 83 29.13 -30.96 45.60
C ILE A 83 28.71 -29.54 45.19
N ALA A 84 29.29 -28.50 45.80
CA ALA A 84 29.03 -27.10 45.44
C ALA A 84 29.38 -26.80 43.97
N THR A 85 30.48 -27.36 43.47
CA THR A 85 30.89 -27.20 42.06
C THR A 85 29.88 -27.86 41.13
N TYR A 86 29.44 -29.08 41.44
CA TYR A 86 28.41 -29.78 40.66
C TYR A 86 27.07 -29.01 40.64
N ILE A 87 26.62 -28.51 41.81
CA ILE A 87 25.41 -27.69 41.91
C ILE A 87 25.53 -26.43 41.03
N ASN A 88 26.66 -25.73 41.07
CA ASN A 88 26.87 -24.54 40.24
C ASN A 88 26.85 -24.85 38.74
N ILE A 89 27.47 -25.94 38.31
CA ILE A 89 27.44 -26.38 36.90
C ILE A 89 26.01 -26.71 36.48
N GLN A 90 25.26 -27.44 37.31
CA GLN A 90 23.89 -27.81 37.01
C GLN A 90 22.96 -26.58 36.96
N ARG A 91 23.14 -25.61 37.87
CA ARG A 91 22.42 -24.33 37.84
C ARG A 91 22.73 -23.54 36.57
N TYR A 92 24.00 -23.46 36.18
CA TYR A 92 24.41 -22.77 34.96
C TYR A 92 23.79 -23.42 33.71
N ALA A 93 23.79 -24.75 33.64
CA ALA A 93 23.15 -25.47 32.54
C ALA A 93 21.62 -25.24 32.49
N GLU A 94 20.94 -25.24 33.64
CA GLU A 94 19.50 -24.98 33.68
C GLU A 94 19.17 -23.52 33.32
N PHE A 95 20.00 -22.56 33.74
CA PHE A 95 19.87 -21.15 33.35
C PHE A 95 20.01 -20.98 31.83
N GLN A 96 21.06 -21.54 31.23
CA GLN A 96 21.24 -21.51 29.77
C GLN A 96 20.07 -22.14 29.03
N LYS A 97 19.56 -23.28 29.54
CA LYS A 97 18.39 -23.94 28.96
C LYS A 97 17.14 -23.05 29.03
N GLN A 98 16.91 -22.36 30.14
CA GLN A 98 15.79 -21.43 30.27
C GLN A 98 15.90 -20.23 29.33
N GLU A 99 17.08 -19.63 29.22
CA GLU A 99 17.34 -18.54 28.27
C GLU A 99 17.04 -18.99 26.83
N LEU A 100 17.57 -20.14 26.42
CA LEU A 100 17.32 -20.71 25.09
C LEU A 100 15.84 -20.99 24.84
N MET A 101 15.11 -21.52 25.84
CA MET A 101 13.67 -21.77 25.70
C MET A 101 12.87 -20.47 25.53
N GLN A 102 13.25 -19.41 26.24
CA GLN A 102 12.58 -18.10 26.10
C GLN A 102 12.88 -17.45 24.75
N GLU A 103 14.12 -17.54 24.27
CA GLU A 103 14.48 -17.07 22.93
C GLU A 103 13.71 -17.83 21.86
N LEU A 104 13.70 -19.17 21.94
CA LEU A 104 12.99 -20.05 21.03
C LEU A 104 11.48 -19.72 21.01
N SER A 105 10.87 -19.55 22.18
CA SER A 105 9.46 -19.13 22.29
C SER A 105 9.20 -17.77 21.63
N SER A 106 10.11 -16.80 21.81
CA SER A 106 9.99 -15.48 21.17
C SER A 106 10.10 -15.54 19.65
N LEU A 107 10.96 -16.43 19.15
CA LEU A 107 11.14 -16.65 17.71
C LEU A 107 9.92 -17.35 17.11
N TYR A 108 9.35 -18.34 17.78
CA TYR A 108 8.10 -18.97 17.33
C TYR A 108 6.94 -17.99 17.27
N ALA A 109 6.81 -17.11 18.26
CA ALA A 109 5.80 -16.06 18.24
C ALA A 109 5.99 -15.12 17.03
N LEU A 110 7.23 -14.66 16.81
CA LEU A 110 7.55 -13.80 15.67
C LEU A 110 7.31 -14.51 14.34
N LEU A 111 7.68 -15.79 14.24
CA LEU A 111 7.47 -16.61 13.05
C LEU A 111 5.98 -16.72 12.72
N ALA A 112 5.13 -17.05 13.69
CA ALA A 112 3.69 -17.18 13.49
C ALA A 112 3.05 -15.87 12.99
N VAL A 113 3.51 -14.73 13.50
CA VAL A 113 3.07 -13.40 13.02
C VAL A 113 3.52 -13.17 11.58
N LYS A 114 4.77 -13.49 11.26
CA LYS A 114 5.31 -13.32 9.91
C LYS A 114 4.67 -14.25 8.87
N GLU A 115 4.34 -15.47 9.25
CA GLU A 115 3.60 -16.41 8.40
C GLU A 115 2.21 -15.85 8.05
N LYS A 116 1.50 -15.28 9.03
CA LYS A 116 0.21 -14.61 8.77
C LYS A 116 0.35 -13.38 7.88
N GLU A 117 1.37 -12.54 8.10
CA GLU A 117 1.64 -11.39 7.23
C GLU A 117 1.87 -11.84 5.77
N ILE A 118 2.65 -12.90 5.56
CA ILE A 118 2.90 -13.48 4.23
C ILE A 118 1.60 -13.99 3.60
N GLU A 119 0.74 -14.64 4.37
CA GLU A 119 -0.55 -15.12 3.89
C GLU A 119 -1.45 -13.96 3.41
N PHE A 120 -1.53 -12.87 4.19
CA PHE A 120 -2.29 -11.67 3.80
C PHE A 120 -1.71 -11.02 2.55
N LEU A 121 -0.39 -10.83 2.50
CA LEU A 121 0.28 -10.24 1.34
C LEU A 121 0.09 -11.10 0.09
N SER A 122 0.08 -12.43 0.22
CA SER A 122 -0.17 -13.33 -0.91
C SER A 122 -1.60 -13.18 -1.43
N LYS A 123 -2.59 -13.10 -0.54
CA LYS A 123 -3.99 -12.86 -0.90
C LYS A 123 -4.19 -11.51 -1.60
N ASP A 124 -3.54 -10.46 -1.10
CA ASP A 124 -3.61 -9.14 -1.72
C ASP A 124 -2.94 -9.12 -3.10
N LEU A 125 -1.79 -9.80 -3.23
CA LEU A 125 -1.08 -9.93 -4.51
C LEU A 125 -1.94 -10.63 -5.56
N ASP A 126 -2.65 -11.70 -5.20
CA ASP A 126 -3.57 -12.39 -6.11
C ASP A 126 -4.76 -11.50 -6.50
N ARG A 127 -5.34 -10.74 -5.55
CA ARG A 127 -6.39 -9.77 -5.85
C ARG A 127 -5.94 -8.70 -6.83
N TYR A 128 -4.75 -8.14 -6.64
CA TYR A 128 -4.20 -7.13 -7.54
C TYR A 128 -3.90 -7.70 -8.93
N LYS A 129 -3.43 -8.95 -9.02
CA LYS A 129 -3.25 -9.63 -10.31
C LYS A 129 -4.57 -9.77 -11.07
N SER A 130 -5.61 -10.28 -10.41
CA SER A 130 -6.94 -10.37 -11.02
C SER A 130 -7.45 -9.01 -11.45
N LYS A 131 -7.23 -7.96 -10.64
CA LYS A 131 -7.68 -6.61 -11.01
C LYS A 131 -6.94 -6.06 -12.23
N ILE A 132 -5.65 -6.36 -12.36
CA ILE A 132 -4.86 -5.97 -13.54
C ILE A 132 -5.37 -6.69 -14.80
N GLU A 133 -5.75 -7.96 -14.70
CA GLU A 133 -6.33 -8.70 -15.82
C GLU A 133 -7.66 -8.10 -16.28
N GLU A 134 -8.58 -7.82 -15.34
CA GLU A 134 -9.84 -7.13 -15.64
C GLU A 134 -9.61 -5.79 -16.36
N LEU A 135 -8.69 -4.96 -15.84
CA LEU A 135 -8.38 -3.66 -16.43
C LEU A 135 -7.74 -3.79 -17.81
N LYS A 136 -6.97 -4.85 -18.07
CA LYS A 136 -6.41 -5.12 -19.39
C LYS A 136 -7.50 -5.47 -20.40
N GLU A 137 -8.45 -6.32 -20.02
CA GLU A 137 -9.60 -6.68 -20.86
C GLU A 137 -10.48 -5.46 -21.15
N GLU A 138 -10.75 -4.64 -20.12
CA GLU A 138 -11.51 -3.41 -20.29
C GLU A 138 -10.81 -2.45 -21.25
N ASN A 139 -9.49 -2.26 -21.11
CA ASN A 139 -8.70 -1.38 -21.97
C ASN A 139 -8.66 -1.88 -23.43
N LEU A 140 -8.54 -3.20 -23.64
CA LEU A 140 -8.65 -3.80 -24.97
C LEU A 140 -10.02 -3.50 -25.59
N SER A 141 -11.10 -3.71 -24.84
CA SER A 141 -12.46 -3.43 -25.32
C SER A 141 -12.69 -1.95 -25.66
N LEU A 142 -12.15 -1.04 -24.84
CA LEU A 142 -12.23 0.40 -25.06
C LEU A 142 -11.40 0.83 -26.28
N SER A 143 -10.23 0.23 -26.48
CA SER A 143 -9.38 0.46 -27.65
C SER A 143 -10.07 0.03 -28.95
N GLU A 144 -10.77 -1.10 -28.94
CA GLU A 144 -11.58 -1.54 -30.08
C GLU A 144 -12.76 -0.59 -30.36
N LYS A 145 -13.49 -0.18 -29.32
CA LYS A 145 -14.56 0.82 -29.44
C LYS A 145 -14.04 2.13 -30.03
N LEU A 146 -12.90 2.63 -29.55
CA LEU A 146 -12.25 3.84 -30.08
C LEU A 146 -11.88 3.71 -31.55
N LYS A 147 -11.35 2.55 -31.97
CA LYS A 147 -11.05 2.28 -33.38
C LYS A 147 -12.29 2.30 -34.25
N ASN A 148 -13.39 1.71 -33.79
CA ASN A 148 -14.65 1.70 -34.54
C ASN A 148 -15.25 3.11 -34.65
N LEU A 149 -15.34 3.84 -33.53
CA LEU A 149 -15.77 5.24 -33.51
C LEU A 149 -14.90 6.14 -34.41
N SER A 150 -13.59 5.89 -34.46
CA SER A 150 -12.69 6.64 -35.34
C SER A 150 -12.97 6.38 -36.82
N LYS A 151 -13.34 5.15 -37.20
CA LYS A 151 -13.74 4.82 -38.57
C LYS A 151 -15.07 5.47 -38.93
N GLU A 152 -16.07 5.36 -38.05
CA GLU A 152 -17.39 5.99 -38.25
C GLU A 152 -17.26 7.50 -38.41
N LEU A 153 -16.40 8.15 -37.60
CA LEU A 153 -16.12 9.58 -37.73
C LEU A 153 -15.51 9.92 -39.10
N GLU A 154 -14.57 9.11 -39.58
CA GLU A 154 -13.91 9.34 -40.86
C GLU A 154 -14.87 9.16 -42.05
N ASP A 155 -15.76 8.18 -41.97
CA ASP A 155 -16.78 7.96 -43.00
C ASP A 155 -17.83 9.09 -42.97
N CYS A 156 -18.27 9.52 -41.78
CA CYS A 156 -19.14 10.69 -41.65
C CYS A 156 -18.51 11.97 -42.21
N LYS A 157 -17.20 12.18 -42.02
CA LYS A 157 -16.48 13.32 -42.63
C LYS A 157 -16.47 13.24 -44.16
N LYS A 158 -16.29 12.06 -44.74
CA LYS A 158 -16.35 11.88 -46.20
C LYS A 158 -17.75 12.20 -46.72
N GLU A 159 -18.78 11.65 -46.08
CA GLU A 159 -20.18 11.93 -46.43
C GLU A 159 -20.50 13.42 -46.35
N TYR A 160 -20.08 14.09 -45.29
CA TYR A 160 -20.24 15.53 -45.13
C TYR A 160 -19.55 16.31 -46.27
N LYS A 161 -18.30 15.95 -46.60
CA LYS A 161 -17.53 16.59 -47.68
C LYS A 161 -18.19 16.38 -49.04
N ASP A 162 -18.73 15.19 -49.30
CA ASP A 162 -19.46 14.90 -50.54
C ASP A 162 -20.78 15.68 -50.62
N LEU A 163 -21.48 15.82 -49.49
CA LEU A 163 -22.70 16.61 -49.42
C LEU A 163 -22.43 18.11 -49.61
N ASP A 164 -21.36 18.64 -49.00
CA ASP A 164 -20.90 20.02 -49.19
C ASP A 164 -20.54 20.30 -50.65
N ASN A 165 -19.79 19.39 -51.30
CA ASN A 165 -19.49 19.49 -52.73
C ASN A 165 -20.75 19.50 -53.60
N LYS A 166 -21.76 18.67 -53.28
CA LYS A 166 -23.05 18.67 -53.99
C LYS A 166 -23.79 19.99 -53.80
N TYR A 167 -23.79 20.52 -52.58
CA TYR A 167 -24.42 21.80 -52.28
C TYR A 167 -23.75 22.96 -53.04
N GLN A 168 -22.41 23.01 -53.04
CA GLN A 168 -21.65 24.00 -53.81
C GLN A 168 -21.93 23.93 -55.31
N ARG A 169 -22.04 22.72 -55.88
CA ARG A 169 -22.43 22.55 -57.29
C ARG A 169 -23.85 23.06 -57.56
N ALA A 170 -24.80 22.70 -56.72
CA ALA A 170 -26.18 23.16 -56.83
C ALA A 170 -26.28 24.69 -56.74
N ASP A 171 -25.52 25.33 -55.84
CA ASP A 171 -25.46 26.79 -55.71
C ASP A 171 -24.89 27.45 -56.97
N ILE A 172 -23.82 26.89 -57.55
CA ILE A 172 -23.24 27.38 -58.81
C ILE A 172 -24.26 27.27 -59.96
N ASP A 173 -24.94 26.13 -60.09
CA ASP A 173 -25.91 25.92 -61.16
C ASP A 173 -27.14 26.83 -61.00
N MET A 174 -27.56 27.07 -59.75
CA MET A 174 -28.62 28.05 -59.46
C MET A 174 -28.19 29.47 -59.84
N LYS A 175 -26.95 29.89 -59.53
CA LYS A 175 -26.40 31.18 -59.96
C LYS A 175 -26.35 31.33 -61.48
N LYS A 176 -26.01 30.27 -62.22
CA LYS A 176 -26.04 30.28 -63.70
C LYS A 176 -27.46 30.48 -64.23
N ILE A 177 -28.44 29.74 -63.69
CA ILE A 177 -29.84 29.88 -64.08
C ILE A 177 -30.33 31.31 -63.86
N ILE A 178 -29.99 31.91 -62.71
CA ILE A 178 -30.32 33.31 -62.41
C ILE A 178 -29.71 34.25 -63.44
N LEU A 179 -28.41 34.12 -63.74
CA LEU A 179 -27.73 34.95 -64.74
C LEU A 179 -28.33 34.82 -66.15
N ASP A 180 -28.69 33.61 -66.57
CA ASP A 180 -29.32 33.40 -67.87
C ASP A 180 -30.72 34.00 -67.92
N LYS A 181 -31.48 33.94 -66.82
CA LYS A 181 -32.77 34.62 -66.69
C LYS A 181 -32.64 36.14 -66.67
N GLU A 182 -31.61 36.69 -66.02
CA GLU A 182 -31.31 38.13 -66.05
C GLU A 182 -30.97 38.61 -67.47
N LYS A 183 -30.19 37.83 -68.24
CA LYS A 183 -29.92 38.13 -69.66
C LYS A 183 -31.20 38.13 -70.49
N GLU A 184 -32.05 37.11 -70.32
CA GLU A 184 -33.34 37.01 -71.02
C GLU A 184 -34.24 38.23 -70.70
N ILE A 185 -34.27 38.66 -69.44
CA ILE A 185 -34.98 39.88 -69.02
C ILE A 185 -34.39 41.11 -69.73
N LEU A 186 -33.08 41.31 -69.71
CA LEU A 186 -32.42 42.45 -70.36
C LEU A 186 -32.66 42.49 -71.87
N GLU A 187 -32.65 41.34 -72.54
CA GLU A 187 -33.01 41.24 -73.97
C GLU A 187 -34.46 41.64 -74.21
N LYS A 188 -35.39 41.14 -73.40
CA LYS A 188 -36.81 41.52 -73.49
C LYS A 188 -37.04 42.99 -73.19
N GLU A 189 -36.34 43.56 -72.22
CA GLU A 189 -36.39 44.99 -71.91
C GLU A 189 -35.91 45.84 -73.10
N ARG A 190 -34.81 45.44 -73.76
CA ARG A 190 -34.33 46.09 -74.98
C ARG A 190 -35.34 45.99 -76.13
N GLU A 191 -35.91 44.82 -76.37
CA GLU A 191 -36.97 44.64 -77.38
C GLU A 191 -38.17 45.56 -77.09
N ILE A 192 -38.59 45.66 -75.82
CA ILE A 192 -39.67 46.57 -75.40
C ILE A 192 -39.29 48.03 -75.67
N GLU A 193 -38.07 48.46 -75.34
CA GLU A 193 -37.61 49.83 -75.61
C GLU A 193 -37.56 50.14 -77.12
N GLU A 194 -37.07 49.21 -77.93
CA GLU A 194 -37.06 49.36 -79.39
C GLU A 194 -38.48 49.47 -79.95
N LEU A 195 -39.39 48.60 -79.51
CA LEU A 195 -40.80 48.65 -79.90
C LEU A 195 -41.46 49.96 -79.47
N LYS A 196 -41.18 50.45 -78.25
CA LYS A 196 -41.64 51.77 -77.79
C LYS A 196 -41.12 52.91 -78.66
N ARG A 197 -39.84 52.89 -79.04
CA ARG A 197 -39.26 53.90 -79.96
C ARG A 197 -39.92 53.84 -81.34
N LYS A 198 -40.13 52.65 -81.90
CA LYS A 198 -40.83 52.47 -83.19
C LYS A 198 -42.26 53.01 -83.11
N LEU A 199 -42.98 52.73 -82.02
CA LEU A 199 -44.32 53.27 -81.77
C LEU A 199 -44.35 54.79 -81.66
N SER A 200 -43.32 55.42 -81.10
CA SER A 200 -43.24 56.88 -80.97
C SER A 200 -42.88 57.62 -82.26
N MET A 201 -42.46 56.91 -83.31
CA MET A 201 -42.13 57.47 -84.63
C MET A 201 -43.27 57.28 -85.66
N LEU A 202 -44.34 56.58 -85.28
CA LEU A 202 -45.61 56.46 -86.01
C LEU A 202 -46.58 57.53 -85.52
#